data_AF-A0A3S3JB32-F1
#
_entry.id   AF-A0A3S3JB32-F1
#
_cell.length_a   1.000
_cell.length_b   1.000
_cell.length_c   1.000
_cell.angle_alpha   90.00
_cell.angle_beta   90.00
_cell.angle_gamma   90.00
#
_symmetry.space_group_name_H-M   'P 1'
#
loop_
_entity.id
_entity.type
_entity.pdbx_description
1 polymer ?
#
loop_
_entity_poly.entity_id
_entity_poly.type
_entity_poly.pdbx_seq_one_letter_code
_entity_poly.pdbx_strand_id
1 'polypeptide(L)'
;MGSHLQDRDHRSHRGDFNAQTDAGAPFSGAENFDRLRSLHRQEIVDCLEKGSIDLAITILPDAPTTIKRASLFHVNWLSIVSAEHPEIRDAMTLELFLKYPHVLVTHVGDLKGYIDRLLDDRGLKRTVAMSLPYALAVPAIIAQTDMICTLSANVIRLTNWPRVRSFPLPFDYFGYQETLLWHRRNDSDPGHAWLRRMLIRASETVTS
;
A
#
# COMPACT_ATOMS: atom_id res chain seq x y z
N MET A 1 3.45 -71.43 10.32
CA MET A 1 4.86 -71.23 9.92
C MET A 1 4.93 -69.85 9.29
N GLY A 2 5.28 -68.77 9.97
CA GLY A 2 6.35 -68.60 10.94
C GLY A 2 7.59 -68.10 10.20
N SER A 3 7.71 -66.78 10.02
CA SER A 3 9.01 -66.13 9.78
C SER A 3 8.95 -64.68 10.27
N HIS A 4 9.58 -64.49 11.43
CA HIS A 4 9.94 -63.25 12.09
C HIS A 4 11.03 -62.46 11.33
N LEU A 5 11.27 -61.24 11.83
CA LEU A 5 12.38 -60.30 11.62
C LEU A 5 12.18 -59.36 10.41
N GLN A 6 12.32 -58.04 10.51
CA GLN A 6 13.09 -57.25 11.48
C GLN A 6 12.59 -55.81 11.53
N ASP A 7 12.47 -55.33 12.77
CA ASP A 7 12.32 -53.94 13.20
C ASP A 7 13.60 -53.15 12.86
N ARG A 8 13.50 -52.00 12.19
CA ARG A 8 14.57 -50.99 12.13
C ARG A 8 13.99 -49.59 12.01
N ASP A 9 14.09 -48.89 13.13
CA ASP A 9 14.17 -47.44 13.30
C ASP A 9 14.68 -46.68 12.06
N HIS A 10 13.88 -45.74 11.57
CA HIS A 10 14.37 -44.60 10.81
C HIS A 10 14.08 -43.32 11.58
N ARG A 11 15.09 -42.98 12.39
CA ARG A 11 15.24 -41.70 13.09
C ARG A 11 15.10 -40.54 12.12
N SER A 12 14.46 -39.50 12.63
CA SER A 12 14.30 -38.19 12.02
C SER A 12 15.65 -37.57 11.63
N HIS A 13 15.86 -37.34 10.35
CA HIS A 13 16.86 -36.39 9.88
C HIS A 13 16.25 -35.00 9.87
N ARG A 14 16.24 -34.34 11.04
CA ARG A 14 16.27 -32.87 11.09
C ARG A 14 17.66 -32.47 10.62
N GLY A 15 17.73 -31.89 9.42
CA GLY A 15 18.91 -31.19 8.96
C GLY A 15 19.12 -29.96 9.84
N ASP A 16 20.24 -29.92 10.54
CA ASP A 16 20.73 -28.78 11.29
C ASP A 16 21.00 -27.61 10.33
N PHE A 17 20.05 -26.69 10.22
CA PHE A 17 20.29 -25.38 9.63
C PHE A 17 20.93 -24.50 10.71
N ASN A 18 22.25 -24.64 10.87
CA ASN A 18 23.04 -23.76 11.71
C ASN A 18 23.22 -22.41 10.99
N ALA A 19 22.15 -21.61 10.95
CA ALA A 19 22.23 -20.20 10.62
C ALA A 19 22.73 -19.48 11.87
N GLN A 20 24.03 -19.26 11.91
CA GLN A 20 24.68 -18.38 12.86
C GLN A 20 24.08 -16.97 12.67
N THR A 21 23.00 -16.67 13.40
CA THR A 21 22.45 -15.33 13.51
C THR A 21 23.49 -14.49 14.23
N ASP A 22 24.09 -13.57 13.49
CA ASP A 22 24.90 -12.50 14.04
C ASP A 22 23.98 -11.60 14.87
N ALA A 23 23.83 -11.97 16.15
CA ALA A 23 23.03 -11.28 17.14
C ALA A 23 23.79 -10.02 17.60
N GLY A 24 23.87 -9.04 16.70
CA GLY A 24 24.32 -7.69 17.03
C GLY A 24 23.25 -6.93 17.80
N ALA A 25 23.29 -7.06 19.12
CA ALA A 25 22.69 -6.23 20.19
C ALA A 25 21.19 -5.82 20.10
N PRO A 26 20.37 -6.08 21.14
CA PRO A 26 19.04 -5.50 21.24
C PRO A 26 19.12 -3.98 21.44
N PHE A 27 18.29 -3.27 20.70
CA PHE A 27 18.09 -1.82 20.72
C PHE A 27 18.01 -1.25 22.15
N SER A 28 19.09 -0.67 22.65
CA SER A 28 19.09 0.11 23.89
C SER A 28 18.72 1.55 23.55
N GLY A 29 17.42 1.83 23.56
CA GLY A 29 16.86 3.17 23.26
C GLY A 29 15.38 3.18 22.85
N ALA A 30 14.64 2.09 23.12
CA ALA A 30 13.29 1.85 22.62
C ALA A 30 12.18 2.60 23.38
N GLU A 31 12.34 3.90 23.64
CA GLU A 31 11.28 4.67 24.31
C GLU A 31 10.32 5.41 23.36
N ASN A 32 10.50 5.37 22.03
CA ASN A 32 9.64 6.14 21.11
C ASN A 32 9.23 5.46 19.78
N PHE A 33 9.55 4.18 19.54
CA PHE A 33 9.27 3.52 18.23
C PHE A 33 7.82 3.07 17.98
N ASP A 34 6.88 3.39 18.87
CA ASP A 34 5.75 2.49 19.11
C ASP A 34 4.41 2.80 18.40
N ARG A 35 4.34 3.76 17.47
CA ARG A 35 3.02 4.18 16.94
C ARG A 35 2.97 4.41 15.44
N LEU A 36 2.43 3.43 14.73
CA LEU A 36 1.82 3.65 13.42
C LEU A 36 0.56 4.51 13.62
N ARG A 37 0.48 5.65 12.95
CA ARG A 37 -0.69 6.53 12.96
C ARG A 37 -0.88 7.21 11.61
N SER A 38 -2.13 7.44 11.24
CA SER A 38 -2.47 8.27 10.09
C SER A 38 -2.36 9.75 10.46
N LEU A 39 -1.80 10.56 9.56
CA LEU A 39 -1.64 12.00 9.71
C LEU A 39 -2.23 12.72 8.51
N HIS A 40 -2.66 13.97 8.72
CA HIS A 40 -3.03 14.83 7.60
C HIS A 40 -1.76 15.16 6.81
N ARG A 41 -1.83 15.20 5.48
CA ARG A 41 -0.65 15.43 4.62
C ARG A 41 0.13 16.69 5.00
N GLN A 42 -0.60 17.73 5.37
CA GLN A 42 -0.12 19.04 5.79
C GLN A 42 0.69 18.99 7.10
N GLU A 43 0.48 17.98 7.94
CA GLU A 43 1.15 17.83 9.24
C GLU A 43 2.45 17.03 9.15
N ILE A 44 2.67 16.30 8.05
CA ILE A 44 3.76 15.33 7.93
C ILE A 44 5.14 16.00 8.08
N VAL A 45 5.36 17.12 7.38
CA VAL A 45 6.64 17.85 7.44
C VAL A 45 6.91 18.34 8.85
N ASP A 46 5.94 19.04 9.44
CA ASP A 46 6.00 19.55 10.80
C ASP A 46 6.31 18.45 11.83
N CYS A 47 5.67 17.28 11.70
CA CYS A 47 5.89 16.16 12.61
C CYS A 47 7.29 15.56 12.45
N LEU A 48 7.77 15.41 11.21
CA LEU A 48 9.14 14.95 10.93
C LEU A 48 10.19 15.94 11.45
N GLU A 49 9.96 17.25 11.32
CA GLU A 49 10.88 18.29 11.80
C GLU A 49 10.89 18.37 13.33
N LYS A 50 9.73 18.32 13.97
CA LYS A 50 9.59 18.34 15.44
C LYS A 50 10.02 17.03 16.10
N GLY A 51 10.06 15.93 15.35
CA GLY A 51 10.46 14.61 15.87
C GLY A 51 9.35 13.88 16.58
N SER A 52 8.11 14.26 16.30
CA SER A 52 6.94 13.51 16.78
C SER A 52 6.65 12.27 15.91
N ILE A 53 7.32 12.15 14.76
CA ILE A 53 7.46 10.92 13.98
C ILE A 53 8.90 10.83 13.44
N ASP A 54 9.41 9.61 13.30
CA ASP A 54 10.73 9.35 12.73
C ASP A 54 10.68 9.17 11.22
N LEU A 55 9.64 8.48 10.75
CA LEU A 55 9.44 8.07 9.36
C LEU A 55 8.01 8.36 8.92
N ALA A 56 7.85 8.70 7.64
CA ALA A 56 6.54 8.72 6.98
C ALA A 56 6.61 7.92 5.67
N ILE A 57 5.55 7.18 5.36
CA ILE A 57 5.37 6.52 4.07
C ILE A 57 4.25 7.25 3.35
N THR A 58 4.60 8.03 2.34
CA THR A 58 3.65 8.78 1.51
C THR A 58 4.34 9.32 0.27
N ILE A 59 3.58 9.95 -0.61
CA ILE A 59 4.08 10.67 -1.78
C ILE A 59 4.05 12.15 -1.47
N LEU A 60 5.19 12.80 -1.19
CA LEU A 60 5.25 14.24 -0.90
C LEU A 60 6.27 14.95 -1.82
N PRO A 61 5.89 15.30 -3.06
CA PRO A 61 6.82 15.87 -4.05
C PRO A 61 7.48 17.15 -3.54
N ASP A 62 6.67 18.04 -2.95
CA ASP A 62 7.04 19.39 -2.52
C ASP A 62 7.67 19.43 -1.11
N ALA A 63 8.13 18.29 -0.58
CA ALA A 63 8.80 18.26 0.72
C ALA A 63 10.10 19.10 0.71
N PRO A 64 10.40 19.90 1.76
CA PRO A 64 11.59 20.72 1.81
C PRO A 64 12.87 19.88 1.84
N THR A 65 14.03 20.50 1.57
CA THR A 65 15.33 19.80 1.51
C THR A 65 15.80 19.24 2.87
N THR A 66 15.17 19.67 3.96
CA THR A 66 15.30 19.09 5.31
C THR A 66 14.72 17.67 5.38
N ILE A 67 13.79 17.33 4.49
CA ILE A 67 13.18 16.01 4.37
C ILE A 67 13.89 15.22 3.27
N LYS A 68 14.54 14.14 3.67
CA LYS A 68 15.15 13.17 2.79
C LYS A 68 14.12 12.12 2.38
N ARG A 69 14.35 11.46 1.25
CA ARG A 69 13.45 10.47 0.68
C ARG A 69 14.19 9.29 0.06
N ALA A 70 13.55 8.13 0.09
CA ALA A 70 13.93 6.94 -0.65
C ALA A 70 12.68 6.32 -1.28
N SER A 71 12.78 5.85 -2.52
CA SER A 71 11.68 5.15 -3.19
C SER A 71 11.46 3.79 -2.55
N LEU A 72 10.20 3.41 -2.36
CA LEU A 72 9.80 2.10 -1.87
C LEU A 72 9.31 1.23 -3.02
N PHE A 73 8.17 1.58 -3.62
CA PHE A 73 7.58 0.85 -4.73
C PHE A 73 6.72 1.75 -5.61
N HIS A 74 6.44 1.31 -6.82
CA HIS A 74 5.53 2.00 -7.73
C HIS A 74 4.08 1.64 -7.42
N VAL A 75 3.19 2.63 -7.42
CA VAL A 75 1.75 2.44 -7.24
C VAL A 75 1.08 2.47 -8.59
N ASN A 76 0.70 1.28 -9.05
CA ASN A 76 -0.23 1.11 -10.15
C ASN A 76 -1.65 1.20 -9.63
N TRP A 77 -2.48 1.99 -10.30
CA TRP A 77 -3.89 2.14 -9.97
C TRP A 77 -4.76 1.39 -10.97
N LEU A 78 -5.81 0.74 -10.46
CA LEU A 78 -6.82 0.06 -11.24
C LEU A 78 -8.20 0.57 -10.83
N SER A 79 -9.11 0.60 -11.78
CA SER A 79 -10.53 0.73 -11.49
C SER A 79 -11.11 -0.63 -11.13
N ILE A 80 -11.95 -0.67 -10.11
CA ILE A 80 -12.68 -1.86 -9.71
C ILE A 80 -14.18 -1.62 -9.81
N VAL A 81 -14.91 -2.65 -10.24
CA VAL A 81 -16.37 -2.66 -10.42
C VAL A 81 -16.92 -4.03 -10.02
N SER A 82 -18.24 -4.13 -9.83
CA SER A 82 -18.90 -5.42 -9.64
C SER A 82 -18.59 -6.40 -10.79
N ALA A 83 -18.41 -7.68 -10.45
CA ALA A 83 -18.36 -8.74 -11.44
C ALA A 83 -19.67 -8.84 -12.26
N GLU A 84 -20.79 -8.41 -11.67
CA GLU A 84 -22.12 -8.39 -12.28
C GLU A 84 -22.52 -7.00 -12.79
N HIS A 85 -21.57 -6.06 -12.89
CA HIS A 85 -21.84 -4.69 -13.32
C HIS A 85 -22.60 -4.68 -14.67
N PRO A 86 -23.69 -3.89 -14.80
CA PRO A 86 -24.61 -3.99 -15.93
C PRO A 86 -23.95 -3.71 -17.29
N GLU A 87 -23.09 -2.70 -17.36
CA GLU A 87 -22.51 -2.19 -18.61
C GLU A 87 -21.00 -2.40 -18.75
N ILE A 88 -20.22 -2.14 -17.70
CA ILE A 88 -18.76 -2.33 -17.68
C ILE A 88 -18.44 -3.83 -17.58
N ARG A 89 -18.12 -4.47 -18.72
CA ARG A 89 -17.81 -5.92 -18.77
C ARG A 89 -16.38 -6.24 -19.18
N ASP A 90 -15.97 -5.78 -20.35
CA ASP A 90 -14.70 -6.18 -20.96
C ASP A 90 -13.62 -5.10 -20.83
N ALA A 91 -14.02 -3.83 -20.76
CA ALA A 91 -13.11 -2.70 -20.65
C ALA A 91 -13.74 -1.55 -19.86
N MET A 92 -12.88 -0.79 -19.18
CA MET A 92 -13.22 0.52 -18.63
C MET A 92 -12.91 1.57 -19.68
N THR A 93 -13.94 2.26 -20.20
CA THR A 93 -13.76 3.42 -21.08
C THR A 93 -13.89 4.71 -20.28
N LEU A 94 -13.40 5.83 -20.83
CA LEU A 94 -13.50 7.12 -20.17
C LEU A 94 -14.97 7.54 -19.97
N GLU A 95 -15.82 7.30 -20.97
CA GLU A 95 -17.24 7.59 -20.90
C GLU A 95 -17.91 6.84 -19.74
N LEU A 96 -17.69 5.52 -19.63
CA LEU A 96 -18.25 4.71 -18.54
C LEU A 96 -17.71 5.17 -17.19
N PHE A 97 -16.42 5.49 -17.11
CA PHE A 97 -15.79 5.99 -15.89
C PHE A 97 -16.43 7.30 -15.41
N LEU A 98 -16.79 8.21 -16.31
CA LEU A 98 -17.43 9.48 -15.93
C LEU A 98 -18.95 9.34 -15.70
N LYS A 99 -19.58 8.34 -16.33
CA LYS A 99 -21.02 8.05 -16.22
C LYS A 99 -21.42 7.52 -14.84
N TYR A 100 -20.67 6.58 -14.30
CA TYR A 100 -21.05 5.90 -13.06
C TYR A 100 -20.52 6.59 -11.80
N PRO A 101 -21.26 6.52 -10.67
CA PRO A 101 -20.82 7.08 -9.40
C PRO A 101 -19.61 6.35 -8.81
N HIS A 102 -18.79 7.08 -8.04
CA HIS A 102 -17.54 6.58 -7.48
C HIS A 102 -17.58 6.47 -5.96
N VAL A 103 -16.92 5.42 -5.47
CA VAL A 103 -16.43 5.33 -4.09
C VAL A 103 -15.02 5.90 -4.04
N LEU A 104 -14.79 6.91 -3.20
CA LEU A 104 -13.47 7.48 -2.94
C LEU A 104 -12.88 6.94 -1.64
N VAL A 105 -11.68 6.36 -1.71
CA VAL A 105 -10.92 6.05 -0.50
C VAL A 105 -10.10 7.26 -0.08
N THR A 106 -10.41 7.80 1.10
CA THR A 106 -9.69 8.92 1.69
C THR A 106 -9.72 8.84 3.22
N HIS A 107 -8.61 9.18 3.86
CA HIS A 107 -8.48 9.09 5.31
C HIS A 107 -9.06 10.28 6.08
N VAL A 108 -9.43 11.35 5.37
CA VAL A 108 -9.83 12.64 5.96
C VAL A 108 -11.23 13.09 5.55
N GLY A 109 -12.02 12.20 4.94
CA GLY A 109 -13.42 12.47 4.60
C GLY A 109 -13.62 13.40 3.38
N ASP A 110 -12.53 13.85 2.75
CA ASP A 110 -12.57 14.62 1.50
C ASP A 110 -13.40 13.92 0.40
N LEU A 111 -14.08 14.72 -0.42
CA LEU A 111 -14.76 14.25 -1.65
C LEU A 111 -13.92 14.50 -2.92
N LYS A 112 -12.69 14.99 -2.77
CA LYS A 112 -11.73 15.17 -3.85
C LYS A 112 -10.43 14.45 -3.53
N GLY A 113 -10.05 13.52 -4.38
CA GLY A 113 -8.79 12.79 -4.33
C GLY A 113 -7.81 13.20 -5.43
N TYR A 114 -6.76 12.40 -5.59
CA TYR A 114 -5.77 12.58 -6.66
C TYR A 114 -6.38 12.45 -8.07
N ILE A 115 -7.22 11.43 -8.27
CA ILE A 115 -7.90 11.18 -9.55
C ILE A 115 -8.78 12.38 -9.95
N ASP A 116 -9.44 13.01 -8.98
CA ASP A 116 -10.29 14.18 -9.25
C ASP A 116 -9.47 15.37 -9.77
N ARG A 117 -8.26 15.58 -9.24
CA ARG A 117 -7.34 16.61 -9.75
C ARG A 117 -6.86 16.30 -11.17
N LEU A 118 -6.50 15.05 -11.45
CA LEU A 118 -6.12 14.62 -12.80
C LEU A 118 -7.23 14.81 -13.84
N LEU A 119 -8.48 14.61 -13.43
CA LEU A 119 -9.63 14.84 -14.30
C LEU A 119 -9.91 16.34 -14.46
N ASP A 120 -9.86 17.11 -13.36
CA ASP A 120 -10.04 18.56 -13.36
C ASP A 120 -9.03 19.24 -14.30
N ASP A 121 -7.76 18.81 -14.31
CA ASP A 121 -6.70 19.30 -15.22
C ASP A 121 -7.02 19.10 -16.72
N ARG A 122 -7.94 18.18 -17.03
CA ARG A 122 -8.42 17.87 -18.39
C ARG A 122 -9.83 18.39 -18.66
N GLY A 123 -10.40 19.17 -17.73
CA GLY A 123 -11.78 19.66 -17.83
C GLY A 123 -12.84 18.58 -17.66
N LEU A 124 -12.47 17.41 -17.12
CA LEU A 124 -13.35 16.27 -16.90
C LEU A 124 -13.76 16.19 -15.43
N LYS A 125 -14.93 15.61 -15.15
CA LYS A 125 -15.42 15.42 -13.79
C LYS A 125 -16.12 14.08 -13.65
N ARG A 126 -15.86 13.40 -12.53
CA ARG A 126 -16.62 12.23 -12.08
C ARG A 126 -17.53 12.61 -10.92
N THR A 127 -18.50 11.76 -10.64
CA THR A 127 -19.37 11.92 -9.46
C THR A 127 -18.87 11.01 -8.34
N VAL A 128 -18.43 11.57 -7.21
CA VAL A 128 -18.12 10.80 -5.99
C VAL A 128 -19.39 10.72 -5.14
N ALA A 129 -20.00 9.54 -5.04
CA ALA A 129 -21.24 9.33 -4.28
C ALA A 129 -20.97 9.04 -2.80
N MET A 130 -19.80 8.49 -2.48
CA MET A 130 -19.40 8.24 -1.10
C MET A 130 -17.88 8.26 -0.92
N SER A 131 -17.42 8.59 0.28
CA SER A 131 -16.03 8.44 0.70
C SER A 131 -15.91 7.62 1.99
N LEU A 132 -14.82 6.86 2.11
CA LEU A 132 -14.51 6.10 3.32
C LEU A 132 -12.99 5.93 3.51
N PRO A 133 -12.52 5.77 4.76
CA PRO A 133 -11.09 5.62 5.04
C PRO A 133 -10.58 4.19 4.92
N TYR A 134 -11.43 3.21 4.56
CA TYR A 134 -11.11 1.79 4.64
C TYR A 134 -11.10 1.12 3.25
N ALA A 135 -9.92 1.07 2.61
CA ALA A 135 -9.75 0.42 1.31
C ALA A 135 -10.22 -1.04 1.28
N LEU A 136 -10.02 -1.78 2.38
CA LEU A 136 -10.41 -3.20 2.48
C LEU A 136 -11.93 -3.42 2.56
N ALA A 137 -12.72 -2.40 2.89
CA ALA A 137 -14.18 -2.49 2.94
C ALA A 137 -14.83 -2.21 1.57
N VAL A 138 -14.15 -1.47 0.68
CA VAL A 138 -14.64 -1.09 -0.65
C VAL A 138 -15.20 -2.26 -1.48
N PRO A 139 -14.57 -3.44 -1.58
CA PRO A 139 -15.02 -4.51 -2.45
C PRO A 139 -16.40 -5.04 -2.09
N ALA A 140 -16.72 -5.07 -0.79
CA ALA A 140 -18.04 -5.49 -0.33
C ALA A 140 -19.14 -4.52 -0.77
N ILE A 141 -18.81 -3.23 -0.88
CA ILE A 141 -19.70 -2.18 -1.40
C ILE A 141 -19.80 -2.30 -2.93
N ILE A 142 -18.66 -2.39 -3.62
CA ILE A 142 -18.58 -2.48 -5.07
C ILE A 142 -19.30 -3.74 -5.59
N ALA A 143 -19.19 -4.87 -4.90
CA ALA A 143 -19.87 -6.11 -5.30
C ALA A 143 -21.41 -6.03 -5.24
N GLN A 144 -21.98 -5.02 -4.57
CA GLN A 144 -23.42 -4.86 -4.37
C GLN A 144 -23.97 -3.58 -5.03
N THR A 145 -23.16 -2.88 -5.82
CA THR A 145 -23.52 -1.60 -6.42
C THR A 145 -22.94 -1.48 -7.83
N ASP A 146 -23.46 -0.52 -8.60
CA ASP A 146 -22.92 -0.16 -9.91
C ASP A 146 -21.86 0.95 -9.80
N MET A 147 -21.23 1.08 -8.63
CA MET A 147 -20.20 2.09 -8.42
C MET A 147 -18.83 1.62 -8.91
N ILE A 148 -17.98 2.60 -9.18
CA ILE A 148 -16.56 2.41 -9.51
C ILE A 148 -15.72 2.81 -8.30
N CYS A 149 -14.61 2.11 -8.03
CA CYS A 149 -13.57 2.62 -7.14
C CYS A 149 -12.20 2.53 -7.81
N THR A 150 -11.30 3.45 -7.49
CA THR A 150 -9.91 3.41 -7.94
C THR A 150 -9.02 3.04 -6.76
N LEU A 151 -8.32 1.91 -6.86
CA LEU A 151 -7.45 1.36 -5.81
C LEU A 151 -6.08 0.99 -6.37
N SER A 152 -5.09 0.86 -5.48
CA SER A 152 -3.80 0.32 -5.89
C SER A 152 -3.93 -1.16 -6.28
N ALA A 153 -3.24 -1.55 -7.35
CA ALA A 153 -3.17 -2.93 -7.81
C ALA A 153 -2.67 -3.87 -6.70
N ASN A 154 -1.81 -3.36 -5.80
CA ASN A 154 -1.24 -4.14 -4.69
C ASN A 154 -2.34 -4.54 -3.70
N VAL A 155 -3.25 -3.61 -3.35
CA VAL A 155 -4.39 -3.91 -2.46
C VAL A 155 -5.33 -4.94 -3.10
N ILE A 156 -5.57 -4.82 -4.41
CA ILE A 156 -6.42 -5.77 -5.15
C ILE A 156 -5.78 -7.18 -5.17
N ARG A 157 -4.47 -7.28 -5.39
CA ARG A 157 -3.76 -8.58 -5.41
C ARG A 157 -3.75 -9.27 -4.05
N LEU A 158 -3.57 -8.53 -2.96
CA LEU A 158 -3.45 -9.08 -1.60
C LEU A 158 -4.70 -9.80 -1.10
N THR A 159 -5.84 -9.52 -1.71
CA THR A 159 -7.15 -9.80 -1.10
C THR A 159 -8.04 -10.70 -1.97
N ASN A 160 -7.68 -10.89 -3.24
CA ASN A 160 -8.32 -11.81 -4.19
C ASN A 160 -9.85 -11.83 -4.12
N TRP A 161 -10.49 -10.70 -4.47
CA TRP A 161 -11.95 -10.53 -4.35
C TRP A 161 -12.72 -11.13 -5.53
N PRO A 162 -13.45 -12.25 -5.37
CA PRO A 162 -14.03 -12.99 -6.50
C PRO A 162 -15.23 -12.29 -7.16
N ARG A 163 -15.89 -11.36 -6.46
CA ARG A 163 -17.09 -10.64 -6.95
C ARG A 163 -16.78 -9.25 -7.53
N VAL A 164 -15.51 -8.98 -7.78
CA VAL A 164 -15.02 -7.70 -8.29
C VAL A 164 -14.13 -7.95 -9.49
N ARG A 165 -14.27 -7.11 -10.52
CA ARG A 165 -13.36 -7.07 -11.66
C ARG A 165 -12.51 -5.82 -11.61
N SER A 166 -11.25 -5.92 -12.04
CA SER A 166 -10.34 -4.79 -12.11
C SER A 166 -9.94 -4.49 -13.55
N PHE A 167 -9.87 -3.21 -13.90
CA PHE A 167 -9.50 -2.70 -15.21
C PHE A 167 -8.43 -1.62 -15.09
N PRO A 168 -7.55 -1.44 -16.09
CA PRO A 168 -6.73 -0.24 -16.19
C PRO A 168 -7.57 1.04 -16.14
N LEU A 169 -6.97 2.16 -15.71
CA LEU A 169 -7.63 3.46 -15.81
C LEU A 169 -7.76 3.89 -17.28
N PRO A 170 -8.87 4.51 -17.68
CA PRO A 170 -9.13 4.89 -19.07
C PRO A 170 -8.46 6.23 -19.48
N PHE A 171 -7.42 6.62 -18.77
CA PHE A 171 -6.67 7.85 -19.00
C PHE A 171 -5.25 7.69 -18.48
N ASP A 172 -4.33 8.44 -19.07
CA ASP A 172 -2.95 8.45 -18.64
C ASP A 172 -2.83 9.12 -17.27
N TYR A 173 -2.00 8.53 -16.42
CA TYR A 173 -1.59 9.11 -15.17
C TYR A 173 -0.10 8.82 -14.99
N PHE A 174 0.58 9.75 -14.36
CA PHE A 174 1.93 9.48 -13.88
C PHE A 174 1.76 8.69 -12.58
N GLY A 175 1.98 7.37 -12.65
CA GLY A 175 2.01 6.55 -11.46
C GLY A 175 3.02 7.13 -10.46
N TYR A 176 2.68 7.05 -9.18
CA TYR A 176 3.55 7.57 -8.14
C TYR A 176 4.43 6.47 -7.55
N GLN A 177 5.61 6.86 -7.11
CA GLN A 177 6.40 6.03 -6.21
C GLN A 177 6.00 6.37 -4.78
N GLU A 178 5.57 5.37 -4.02
CA GLU A 178 5.54 5.52 -2.57
C GLU A 178 6.96 5.77 -2.08
N THR A 179 7.11 6.75 -1.19
CA THR A 179 8.42 7.13 -0.67
C THR A 179 8.45 6.99 0.83
N LEU A 180 9.61 6.55 1.33
CA LEU A 180 9.97 6.66 2.73
C LEU A 180 10.60 8.03 2.95
N LEU A 181 10.02 8.81 3.85
CA LEU A 181 10.45 10.17 4.19
C LEU A 181 11.01 10.20 5.61
N TRP A 182 12.07 10.96 5.81
CA TRP A 182 12.65 11.23 7.13
C TRP A 182 13.30 12.60 7.18
N HIS A 183 13.42 13.16 8.38
CA HIS A 183 14.19 14.39 8.56
C HIS A 183 15.70 14.12 8.51
N ARG A 184 16.46 14.97 7.81
CA ARG A 184 17.91 14.82 7.60
C ARG A 184 18.76 14.68 8.87
N ARG A 185 18.25 15.10 10.03
CA ARG A 185 18.95 14.91 11.31
C ARG A 185 19.15 13.43 11.67
N ASN A 186 18.25 12.56 11.18
CA ASN A 186 18.29 11.12 11.44
C ASN A 186 19.13 10.36 10.40
N ASP A 187 19.83 11.06 9.50
CA ASP A 187 20.48 10.41 8.37
C ASP A 187 21.70 9.55 8.79
N SER A 188 22.42 10.02 9.81
CA SER A 188 23.57 9.34 10.41
C SER A 188 23.22 8.41 11.58
N ASP A 189 21.96 8.33 11.99
CA ASP A 189 21.54 7.48 13.11
C ASP A 189 21.55 5.99 12.67
N PRO A 190 22.32 5.10 13.34
CA PRO A 190 22.44 3.71 12.93
C PRO A 190 21.14 2.90 13.02
N GLY A 191 20.32 3.14 14.06
CA GLY A 191 19.07 2.42 14.28
C GLY A 191 18.02 2.82 13.25
N HIS A 192 17.91 4.11 12.98
CA HIS A 192 17.08 4.67 11.93
C HIS A 192 17.54 4.20 10.54
N ALA A 193 18.85 4.16 10.29
CA ALA A 193 19.40 3.62 9.04
C ALA A 193 19.09 2.13 8.86
N TRP A 194 19.15 1.33 9.93
CA TRP A 194 18.73 -0.07 9.91
C TRP A 194 17.25 -0.22 9.55
N LEU A 195 16.35 0.53 10.21
CA LEU A 195 14.92 0.45 9.95
C LEU A 195 14.57 0.87 8.52
N ARG A 196 15.18 1.96 8.03
CA ARG A 196 15.02 2.38 6.62
C ARG A 196 15.40 1.27 5.65
N ARG A 197 16.55 0.61 5.85
CA ARG A 197 16.97 -0.52 5.00
C ARG A 197 16.00 -1.70 5.07
N MET A 198 15.48 -2.00 6.25
CA MET A 198 14.49 -3.07 6.42
C MET A 198 13.19 -2.76 5.66
N LEU A 199 12.67 -1.54 5.76
CA LEU A 199 11.46 -1.12 5.05
C LEU A 199 11.66 -1.10 3.53
N ILE A 200 12.81 -0.61 3.06
CA ILE A 200 13.16 -0.63 1.64
C ILE A 200 13.24 -2.06 1.10
N ARG A 201 13.91 -2.96 1.83
CA ARG A 201 13.96 -4.38 1.45
C ARG A 201 12.55 -5.00 1.43
N ALA A 202 11.73 -4.71 2.45
CA ALA A 202 10.37 -5.22 2.51
C ALA A 202 9.49 -4.70 1.36
N SER A 203 9.73 -3.48 0.87
CA SER A 203 8.97 -2.95 -0.27
C SER A 203 9.24 -3.66 -1.59
N GLU A 204 10.38 -4.33 -1.74
CA GLU A 204 10.71 -5.05 -2.97
C GLU A 204 9.70 -6.18 -3.25
N THR A 205 9.17 -6.81 -2.20
CA THR A 205 8.18 -7.91 -2.34
C THR A 205 6.80 -7.42 -2.75
N VAL A 206 6.51 -6.12 -2.62
CA VAL A 206 5.22 -5.51 -3.02
C VAL A 206 5.16 -5.31 -4.54
N THR A 207 6.32 -5.22 -5.18
CA THR A 207 6.47 -5.01 -6.63
C THR A 207 6.49 -6.33 -7.41
N SER A 208 6.71 -7.45 -6.73
CA SER A 208 6.67 -8.82 -7.29
C SER A 208 5.23 -9.35 -7.36
#